data_AF-A0A536SCW1-F1
#
_entry.id   AF-A0A536SCW1-F1
#
_cell.length_a   1.000
_cell.length_b   1.000
_cell.length_c   1.000
_cell.angle_alpha   90.00
_cell.angle_beta   90.00
_cell.angle_gamma   90.00
#
_symmetry.space_group_name_H-M   'P 1'
#
loop_
_entity.id
_entity.type
_entity.pdbx_description
1 polymer ?
#
loop_
_entity_poly.entity_id
_entity_poly.type
_entity_poly.pdbx_seq_one_letter_code
_entity_poly.pdbx_strand_id
1 'polypeptide(L)'
;MPDPHLSWAVRASRADTSAALDRLMDDWYGQVKADRGLHAAIGFDSHMEHRDWDSAKHSIERTYGRSSREHRQTLDTLAAAIQSRRMLNRPAG
;
A
#
# COMPACT_ATOMS: atom_id res chain seq x y z
N MET A 1 3.01 -16.34 10.43
CA MET A 1 3.57 -15.02 10.77
C MET A 1 4.34 -14.53 9.57
N PRO A 2 4.04 -13.37 8.98
CA PRO A 2 4.81 -12.85 7.85
C PRO A 2 6.24 -12.49 8.31
N ASP A 3 7.25 -12.92 7.56
CA ASP A 3 8.67 -12.65 7.86
C ASP A 3 8.97 -11.15 7.95
N PRO A 4 9.55 -10.67 9.07
CA PRO A 4 9.88 -9.25 9.28
C PRO A 4 11.03 -8.75 8.38
N HIS A 5 11.70 -9.65 7.65
CA HIS A 5 12.76 -9.32 6.69
C HIS A 5 12.24 -9.12 5.26
N LEU A 6 11.01 -9.52 4.96
CA LEU A 6 10.41 -9.31 3.64
C LEU A 6 9.96 -7.87 3.48
N SER A 7 10.11 -7.33 2.27
CA SER A 7 9.55 -6.02 1.93
C SER A 7 8.02 -6.03 2.08
N TRP A 8 7.45 -4.87 2.40
CA TRP A 8 6.01 -4.71 2.57
C TRP A 8 5.21 -5.16 1.35
N ALA A 9 5.72 -4.90 0.14
CA ALA A 9 5.13 -5.40 -1.11
C ALA A 9 5.01 -6.93 -1.15
N VAL A 10 6.04 -7.67 -0.72
CA VAL A 10 5.99 -9.14 -0.67
C VAL A 10 5.00 -9.62 0.37
N ARG A 11 4.94 -8.97 1.54
CA ARG A 11 3.96 -9.33 2.57
C ARG A 11 2.53 -9.09 2.08
N ALA A 12 2.26 -7.93 1.46
CA ALA A 12 0.96 -7.61 0.88
C ALA A 12 0.57 -8.60 -0.23
N SER A 13 1.53 -9.05 -1.05
CA SER A 13 1.29 -10.06 -2.09
C SER A 13 0.93 -11.44 -1.53
N ARG A 14 1.38 -11.77 -0.31
CA ARG A 14 1.17 -13.08 0.34
C ARG A 14 0.00 -13.09 1.31
N ALA A 15 -0.77 -12.01 1.41
CA ALA A 15 -1.90 -11.95 2.32
C ALA A 15 -2.99 -12.96 1.88
N ASP A 16 -3.28 -13.94 2.73
CA ASP A 16 -4.22 -15.02 2.43
C ASP A 16 -5.69 -14.59 2.45
N THR A 17 -6.00 -13.46 3.09
CA THR A 17 -7.37 -12.95 3.24
C THR A 17 -7.42 -11.43 3.15
N SER A 18 -8.57 -10.88 2.76
CA SER A 18 -8.76 -9.42 2.69
C SER A 18 -8.56 -8.76 4.06
N ALA A 19 -9.00 -9.40 5.15
CA ALA A 19 -8.78 -8.88 6.50
C ALA A 19 -7.30 -8.90 6.93
N ALA A 20 -6.54 -9.90 6.51
CA ALA A 20 -5.09 -9.94 6.76
C ALA A 20 -4.36 -8.87 5.96
N LEU A 21 -4.76 -8.65 4.70
CA LEU A 21 -4.22 -7.61 3.84
C LEU A 21 -4.49 -6.22 4.40
N ASP A 22 -5.73 -5.96 4.83
CA ASP A 22 -6.12 -4.69 5.44
C ASP A 22 -5.27 -4.36 6.68
N ARG A 23 -5.14 -5.30 7.61
CA ARG A 23 -4.31 -5.11 8.82
C ARG A 23 -2.84 -4.85 8.49
N LEU A 24 -2.32 -5.53 7.48
CA LEU A 24 -0.94 -5.38 7.04
C LEU A 24 -0.69 -4.00 6.42
N MET A 25 -1.65 -3.51 5.64
CA MET A 25 -1.59 -2.17 5.07
C MET A 25 -1.78 -1.07 6.12
N ASP A 26 -2.60 -1.30 7.14
CA ASP A 26 -2.75 -0.40 8.30
C ASP A 26 -1.43 -0.31 9.10
N ASP A 27 -0.73 -1.43 9.36
CA ASP A 27 0.56 -1.43 10.05
C ASP A 27 1.66 -0.72 9.24
N TRP A 28 1.73 -1.03 7.94
CA TRP A 28 2.63 -0.36 7.01
C TRP A 28 2.39 1.15 6.96
N TYR A 29 1.13 1.57 6.86
CA TYR A 29 0.75 2.98 6.87
C TYR A 29 1.18 3.67 8.16
N GLY A 30 1.02 3.01 9.32
CA GLY A 30 1.52 3.50 10.60
C GLY A 30 3.01 3.85 10.57
N GLN A 31 3.85 3.00 9.94
CA GLN A 31 5.28 3.28 9.79
C GLN A 31 5.56 4.42 8.81
N VAL A 32 4.87 4.42 7.67
CA VAL A 32 5.04 5.47 6.64
C VAL A 32 4.60 6.84 7.16
N LYS A 33 3.53 6.91 7.95
CA LYS A 33 3.05 8.14 8.59
C LYS A 33 4.08 8.73 9.56
N ALA A 34 4.85 7.86 10.24
CA ALA A 34 5.91 8.29 11.14
C ALA A 34 7.13 8.90 10.41
N ASP A 35 7.40 8.46 9.18
CA ASP A 35 8.57 8.85 8.38
C ASP A 35 8.44 10.26 7.75
N ARG A 36 7.26 10.89 7.80
CA ARG A 36 6.92 12.24 7.26
C ARG A 36 7.20 12.47 5.76
N GLY A 37 7.85 11.54 5.04
CA GLY A 37 8.25 11.71 3.65
C GLY A 37 7.11 11.91 2.65
N LEU A 38 5.88 11.51 2.99
CA LEU A 38 4.71 11.59 2.11
C LEU A 38 3.75 12.75 2.42
N HIS A 39 4.12 13.67 3.31
CA HIS A 39 3.22 14.76 3.75
C HIS A 39 2.80 15.72 2.62
N ALA A 40 3.57 15.78 1.52
CA ALA A 40 3.21 16.61 0.36
C ALA A 40 2.23 15.90 -0.61
N ALA A 41 1.97 14.60 -0.45
CA ALA A 41 0.96 13.88 -1.23
C ALA A 41 -0.45 14.21 -0.72
N ILE A 42 -1.07 15.23 -1.32
CA ILE A 42 -2.39 15.72 -0.92
C ILE A 42 -3.41 14.58 -1.01
N GLY A 43 -4.12 14.34 0.10
CA GLY A 43 -5.16 13.32 0.19
C GLY A 43 -4.64 11.90 0.43
N PHE A 44 -3.32 11.66 0.42
CA PHE A 44 -2.76 10.33 0.66
C PHE A 44 -3.26 9.72 1.98
N ASP A 45 -3.18 10.47 3.08
CA ASP A 45 -3.62 10.00 4.40
C ASP A 45 -5.10 9.63 4.41
N SER A 46 -5.96 10.49 3.85
CA SER A 46 -7.41 10.25 3.79
C SER A 46 -7.75 9.02 2.94
N HIS A 47 -7.05 8.81 1.83
CA HIS A 47 -7.21 7.60 1.01
C HIS A 47 -6.76 6.35 1.77
N MET A 48 -5.65 6.43 2.53
CA MET A 48 -5.19 5.31 3.35
C MET A 48 -6.17 4.98 4.48
N GLU A 49 -6.74 5.98 5.16
CA GLU A 49 -7.76 5.83 6.20
C GLU A 49 -9.05 5.18 5.66
N HIS A 50 -9.42 5.45 4.41
CA HIS A 50 -10.53 4.80 3.72
C HIS A 50 -10.16 3.47 3.05
N ARG A 51 -8.92 2.99 3.22
CA ARG A 51 -8.35 1.81 2.54
C ARG A 51 -8.49 1.87 1.01
N ASP A 52 -8.49 3.08 0.47
CA ASP A 52 -8.55 3.33 -0.96
C ASP A 52 -7.15 3.44 -1.57
N TRP A 53 -6.45 2.30 -1.62
CA TRP A 53 -5.03 2.25 -1.98
C TRP A 53 -4.74 2.68 -3.43
N ASP A 54 -5.73 2.59 -4.32
CA ASP A 54 -5.59 3.03 -5.72
C ASP A 54 -5.46 4.56 -5.80
N SER A 55 -6.36 5.29 -5.13
CA SER A 55 -6.28 6.76 -5.03
C SER A 55 -5.08 7.21 -4.20
N ALA A 56 -4.71 6.48 -3.15
CA ALA A 56 -3.49 6.76 -2.37
C ALA A 56 -2.23 6.68 -3.26
N LYS A 57 -2.12 5.63 -4.08
CA LYS A 57 -1.04 5.47 -5.06
C LYS A 57 -1.05 6.63 -6.06
N HIS A 58 -2.22 6.96 -6.59
CA HIS A 58 -2.35 8.03 -7.58
C HIS A 58 -1.97 9.41 -7.02
N SER A 59 -2.27 9.69 -5.75
CA SER A 59 -1.84 10.91 -5.05
C SER A 59 -0.32 11.04 -5.02
N ILE A 60 0.40 9.97 -4.65
CA ILE A 60 1.87 9.96 -4.65
C ILE A 60 2.43 10.15 -6.06
N GLU A 61 1.89 9.41 -7.04
CA GLU A 61 2.32 9.51 -8.44
C GLU A 61 2.13 10.92 -9.01
N ARG A 62 1.08 11.64 -8.58
CA ARG A 62 0.81 13.02 -8.98
C ARG A 62 1.77 14.01 -8.33
N THR A 63 2.07 13.85 -7.05
CA THR A 63 2.94 14.78 -6.31
C THR A 63 4.42 14.60 -6.67
N TYR A 64 4.89 13.36 -6.74
CA TYR A 64 6.32 13.05 -6.85
C TYR A 64 6.73 12.41 -8.18
N GLY A 65 5.75 12.02 -9.00
CA GLY A 65 5.97 11.34 -10.27
C GLY A 65 6.00 9.81 -10.14
N ARG A 66 5.51 9.13 -11.19
CA ARG A 66 5.41 7.65 -11.26
C ARG A 66 6.73 6.91 -11.13
N SER A 67 7.84 7.57 -11.46
CA SER A 67 9.18 6.98 -11.46
C SER A 67 10.04 7.48 -10.31
N SER A 68 9.46 8.14 -9.29
CA SER A 68 10.22 8.61 -8.13
C SER A 68 10.93 7.43 -7.46
N ARG A 69 12.27 7.48 -7.45
CA ARG A 69 13.09 6.43 -6.84
C ARG A 69 12.94 6.45 -5.32
N GLU A 70 12.70 7.62 -4.74
CA GLU A 70 12.51 7.81 -3.29
C GLU A 70 11.23 7.12 -2.80
N HIS A 71 10.13 7.22 -3.55
CA HIS A 71 8.85 6.60 -3.17
C HIS A 71 8.58 5.26 -3.86
N ARG A 72 9.57 4.67 -4.54
CA ARG A 72 9.40 3.41 -5.28
C ARG A 72 8.87 2.29 -4.38
N GLN A 73 9.45 2.12 -3.19
CA GLN A 73 8.99 1.09 -2.25
C GLN A 73 7.54 1.27 -1.82
N THR A 74 7.10 2.52 -1.64
CA THR A 74 5.71 2.86 -1.31
C THR A 74 4.78 2.52 -2.46
N LEU A 75 5.16 2.89 -3.69
CA LEU A 75 4.39 2.57 -4.90
C LEU A 75 4.30 1.06 -5.15
N ASP A 76 5.40 0.32 -4.98
CA ASP A 76 5.43 -1.14 -5.11
C ASP A 76 4.53 -1.81 -4.06
N THR A 77 4.54 -1.32 -2.82
CA THR A 77 3.69 -1.86 -1.74
C THR A 77 2.22 -1.66 -2.04
N LEU A 78 1.82 -0.44 -2.46
CA LEU A 78 0.45 -0.15 -2.86
C LEU A 78 0.02 -0.97 -4.07
N ALA A 79 0.89 -1.12 -5.08
CA ALA A 79 0.62 -1.92 -6.27
C ALA A 79 0.37 -3.39 -5.91
N ALA A 80 1.21 -3.98 -5.05
CA ALA A 80 1.04 -5.34 -4.56
C ALA A 80 -0.28 -5.51 -3.79
N ALA A 81 -0.61 -4.57 -2.91
CA ALA A 81 -1.85 -4.63 -2.14
C ALA A 81 -3.10 -4.52 -3.02
N ILE A 82 -3.11 -3.61 -4.01
CA ILE A 82 -4.20 -3.49 -4.98
C ILE A 82 -4.37 -4.80 -5.76
N GLN A 83 -3.26 -5.40 -6.21
CA GLN A 83 -3.27 -6.66 -6.94
C GLN A 83 -3.82 -7.81 -6.07
N SER A 84 -3.34 -7.95 -4.84
CA SER A 84 -3.84 -8.96 -3.89
C SER A 84 -5.33 -8.79 -3.63
N ARG A 85 -5.80 -7.57 -3.38
CA ARG A 85 -7.23 -7.31 -3.15
C ARG A 85 -8.09 -7.72 -4.34
N ARG A 86 -7.62 -7.48 -5.56
CA ARG A 86 -8.30 -7.93 -6.78
C ARG A 86 -8.34 -9.46 -6.90
N MET A 87 -7.27 -10.15 -6.50
CA MET A 87 -7.23 -11.61 -6.49
C MET A 87 -8.17 -12.21 -5.43
N LEU A 88 -8.15 -11.66 -4.22
CA LEU A 88 -8.97 -12.11 -3.09
C LEU A 88 -10.47 -11.85 -3.29
N ASN A 89 -10.83 -10.79 -4.01
CA ASN A 89 -12.23 -10.45 -4.32
C ASN A 89 -12.73 -11.09 -5.63
N ARG A 90 -11.90 -11.86 -6.33
CA ARG A 90 -12.35 -12.59 -7.53
C ARG A 90 -13.20 -13.77 -7.06
N PRO A 91 -14.46 -13.93 -7.52
CA PRO A 91 -15.19 -15.15 -7.26
C PRO A 91 -14.40 -16.31 -7.84
N ALA A 92 -14.17 -17.36 -7.05
CA ALA A 92 -13.68 -18.62 -7.55
C ALA A 92 -14.67 -19.06 -8.65
N GLY A 93 -14.21 -19.07 -9.90
CA GLY A 93 -15.00 -19.51 -11.05
C GLY A 93 -15.29 -21.00 -10.97
#